data_AF-W1XMH3-F1
#
_entry.id   AF-W1XMH3-F1
#
_cell.length_a   1.000
_cell.length_b   1.000
_cell.length_c   1.000
_cell.angle_alpha   90.00
_cell.angle_beta   90.00
_cell.angle_gamma   90.00
#
_symmetry.space_group_name_H-M   'P 1'
#
loop_
_entity.id
_entity.type
_entity.pdbx_description
1 polymer ?
#
loop_
_entity_poly.entity_id
_entity_poly.type
_entity_poly.pdbx_seq_one_letter_code
_entity_poly.pdbx_strand_id
1 'polypeptide(L)'
;LLPKYPNVDGVVGLNHLYGCGVAINAPAAVVPIRTIHNISLNPNFGGEVMVIGLGCEKLQPERLLTGTDDVQAIPVESASIVSLQDEKHVGFQSMVEDILQVAERH
;
A
#
# COMPACT_ATOMS: atom_id res chain seq x y z
N LEU A 1 -10.63 15.36 -0.44
CA LEU A 1 -10.50 14.79 -1.80
C LEU A 1 -11.82 14.16 -2.27
N LEU A 2 -12.30 13.10 -1.60
CA LEU A 2 -13.50 12.32 -1.97
C LEU A 2 -14.74 13.13 -2.42
N PRO A 3 -15.15 14.26 -1.79
CA PRO A 3 -16.32 15.02 -2.27
C PRO A 3 -16.22 15.56 -3.71
N LYS A 4 -15.02 15.61 -4.31
CA LYS A 4 -14.81 15.99 -5.71
C LYS A 4 -15.17 14.87 -6.70
N TYR A 5 -15.28 13.62 -6.25
CA TYR A 5 -15.39 12.42 -7.09
C TYR A 5 -16.69 11.65 -6.76
N PRO A 6 -17.85 12.05 -7.33
CA PRO A 6 -19.15 11.50 -6.96
C PRO A 6 -19.38 10.04 -7.36
N ASN A 7 -18.54 9.50 -8.26
CA ASN A 7 -18.60 8.12 -8.73
C ASN A 7 -17.69 7.17 -7.93
N VAL A 8 -17.01 7.69 -6.90
CA VAL A 8 -16.17 6.90 -6.00
C VAL A 8 -16.93 6.69 -4.70
N ASP A 9 -17.27 5.44 -4.39
CA ASP A 9 -18.08 5.09 -3.21
C ASP A 9 -17.37 5.45 -1.89
N GLY A 10 -16.04 5.35 -1.85
CA GLY A 10 -15.26 5.68 -0.67
C GLY A 10 -13.80 5.28 -0.77
N VAL A 11 -13.11 5.35 0.37
CA VAL A 11 -11.71 4.95 0.54
C VAL A 11 -11.60 3.95 1.68
N VAL A 12 -10.81 2.91 1.50
CA VAL A 12 -10.56 1.87 2.52
C VAL A 12 -9.07 1.79 2.82
N GLY A 13 -8.70 1.97 4.08
CA GLY A 13 -7.33 1.79 4.54
C GLY A 13 -7.05 0.33 4.91
N LEU A 14 -6.13 -0.32 4.19
CA LEU A 14 -5.66 -1.67 4.47
C LEU A 14 -4.36 -1.63 5.28
N ASN A 15 -4.48 -1.69 6.60
CA ASN A 15 -3.34 -1.59 7.51
C ASN A 15 -2.79 -2.96 7.90
N HIS A 16 -1.48 -3.07 8.07
CA HIS A 16 -0.85 -4.21 8.72
C HIS A 16 -0.36 -3.85 10.13
N LEU A 17 -0.35 -4.81 11.06
CA LEU A 17 0.17 -4.62 12.41
C LEU A 17 1.69 -4.83 12.51
N TYR A 18 2.39 -4.98 11.37
CA TYR A 18 3.84 -5.13 11.36
C TYR A 18 4.54 -3.81 11.64
N GLY A 19 5.28 -3.77 12.75
CA GLY A 19 6.24 -2.72 13.05
C GLY A 19 7.68 -3.19 12.82
N CYS A 20 8.65 -2.30 13.08
CA CYS A 20 10.08 -2.57 12.89
C CYS A 20 10.61 -3.78 13.68
N GLY A 21 9.93 -4.17 14.77
CA GLY A 21 10.27 -5.31 15.63
C GLY A 21 9.65 -6.65 15.23
N VAL A 22 8.88 -6.73 14.14
CA VAL A 22 8.26 -8.00 13.75
C VAL A 22 9.21 -8.87 12.94
N ALA A 23 9.30 -10.14 13.33
CA ALA A 23 9.96 -11.19 12.56
C ALA A 23 9.14 -11.52 11.29
N ILE A 24 9.28 -10.70 10.25
CA ILE A 24 8.56 -10.85 8.98
C ILE A 24 8.89 -12.15 8.22
N ASN A 25 9.95 -12.83 8.64
CA ASN A 25 10.37 -14.14 8.12
C ASN A 25 10.01 -15.30 9.07
N ALA A 26 9.27 -15.04 10.15
CA ALA A 26 8.78 -16.11 11.02
C ALA A 26 7.76 -16.98 10.27
N PRO A 27 7.68 -18.29 10.56
CA PRO A 27 6.79 -19.21 9.84
C PRO A 27 5.32 -18.78 9.79
N ALA A 28 4.83 -18.12 10.85
CA ALA A 28 3.44 -17.67 10.93
C ALA A 28 3.17 -16.30 10.26
N ALA A 29 4.21 -15.60 9.79
CA ALA A 29 4.05 -14.28 9.15
C ALA A 29 3.35 -14.37 7.79
N VAL A 30 3.21 -15.56 7.20
CA VAL A 30 2.50 -15.75 5.94
C VAL A 30 1.03 -15.38 6.00
N VAL A 31 0.35 -15.63 7.14
CA VAL A 31 -1.10 -15.44 7.23
C VAL A 31 -1.50 -13.97 7.08
N PRO A 32 -0.95 -13.01 7.85
CA PRO A 32 -1.36 -11.61 7.70
C PRO A 32 -0.92 -11.00 6.37
N ILE A 33 0.26 -11.37 5.85
CA ILE A 33 0.73 -10.91 4.53
C ILE A 33 -0.26 -11.34 3.44
N ARG A 34 -0.62 -12.63 3.41
CA ARG A 34 -1.57 -13.17 2.43
C ARG A 34 -2.97 -12.57 2.60
N THR A 35 -3.40 -12.29 3.83
CA THR A 35 -4.69 -11.63 4.08
C THR A 35 -4.73 -10.24 3.45
N ILE A 36 -3.73 -9.39 3.70
CA ILE A 36 -3.71 -8.04 3.12
C ILE A 36 -3.63 -8.10 1.60
N HIS A 37 -2.76 -8.96 1.06
CA HIS A 37 -2.64 -9.18 -0.38
C HIS A 37 -3.98 -9.57 -1.04
N ASN A 38 -4.68 -10.55 -0.46
CA ASN A 38 -5.93 -11.02 -1.05
C ASN A 38 -7.08 -10.00 -0.90
N ILE A 39 -7.07 -9.21 0.17
CA ILE A 39 -8.04 -8.12 0.30
C ILE A 39 -7.80 -7.07 -0.79
N SER A 40 -6.55 -6.70 -1.09
CA SER A 40 -6.26 -5.75 -2.20
C SER A 40 -6.70 -6.26 -3.58
N LEU A 41 -6.88 -7.57 -3.76
CA LEU A 41 -7.43 -8.17 -4.99
C LEU A 41 -8.96 -8.20 -5.04
N ASN A 42 -9.67 -7.63 -4.06
CA ASN A 42 -11.12 -7.58 -4.07
C ASN A 42 -11.62 -6.78 -5.30
N PRO A 43 -12.62 -7.30 -6.07
CA PRO A 43 -13.15 -6.60 -7.25
C PRO A 43 -13.67 -5.18 -7.00
N ASN A 44 -14.09 -4.86 -5.77
CA ASN A 44 -14.53 -3.52 -5.39
C ASN A 44 -13.39 -2.49 -5.41
N PHE A 45 -12.13 -2.92 -5.48
CA PHE A 45 -10.97 -2.04 -5.66
C PHE A 45 -10.59 -1.84 -7.15
N GLY A 46 -11.34 -2.43 -8.09
CA GLY A 46 -11.14 -2.18 -9.52
C GLY A 46 -9.82 -2.68 -10.10
N GLY A 47 -9.06 -3.48 -9.34
CA GLY A 47 -7.73 -3.95 -9.73
C GLY A 47 -6.62 -2.91 -9.56
N GLU A 48 -6.90 -1.76 -8.96
CA GLU A 48 -5.97 -0.66 -8.75
C GLU A 48 -5.85 -0.35 -7.25
N VAL A 49 -4.64 -0.38 -6.72
CA VAL A 49 -4.37 -0.03 -5.32
C VAL A 49 -3.20 0.95 -5.23
N MET A 50 -3.29 1.83 -4.24
CA MET A 50 -2.21 2.74 -3.86
C MET A 50 -1.49 2.18 -2.63
N VAL A 51 -0.16 2.25 -2.62
CA VAL A 51 0.66 1.79 -1.49
C VAL A 51 1.37 2.96 -0.84
N ILE A 52 1.30 3.05 0.49
CA ILE A 52 2.01 4.06 1.27
C ILE A 52 2.94 3.31 2.24
N GLY A 53 4.24 3.54 2.10
CA GLY A 53 5.29 2.97 2.93
C GLY A 53 6.08 4.05 3.65
N LEU A 54 6.62 3.74 4.83
CA LEU A 54 7.50 4.69 5.52
C LEU A 54 8.85 4.80 4.80
N GLY A 55 9.29 3.73 4.12
CA GLY A 55 10.58 3.58 3.45
C GLY A 55 11.55 2.68 4.21
N CYS A 56 11.25 2.34 5.47
CA CYS A 56 12.07 1.46 6.31
C CYS A 56 11.30 0.27 6.90
N GLU A 57 10.07 0.02 6.42
CA GLU A 57 9.23 -1.09 6.86
C GLU A 57 9.89 -2.45 6.61
N LYS A 58 9.63 -3.42 7.49
CA LYS A 58 10.11 -4.80 7.30
C LYS A 58 9.36 -5.52 6.17
N LEU A 59 8.09 -5.18 5.97
CA LEU A 59 7.30 -5.68 4.85
C LEU A 59 7.36 -4.66 3.72
N GLN A 60 8.41 -4.75 2.91
CA GLN A 60 8.59 -3.88 1.75
C GLN A 60 7.43 -4.06 0.75
N PRO A 61 6.97 -2.98 0.07
CA PRO A 61 5.88 -3.02 -0.91
C PRO A 61 6.03 -4.14 -1.95
N GLU A 62 7.24 -4.34 -2.48
CA GLU A 62 7.50 -5.34 -3.52
C GLU A 62 7.17 -6.76 -3.04
N ARG A 63 7.42 -7.05 -1.77
CA ARG A 63 7.09 -8.34 -1.17
C ARG A 63 5.58 -8.54 -1.05
N LEU A 64 4.82 -7.48 -0.81
CA LEU A 64 3.36 -7.55 -0.84
C LEU A 64 2.85 -7.71 -2.28
N LEU A 65 3.44 -7.00 -3.24
CA LEU A 65 2.90 -6.89 -4.61
C LEU A 65 3.27 -8.06 -5.53
N THR A 66 4.43 -8.69 -5.33
CA THR A 66 4.94 -9.76 -6.23
C THR A 66 4.07 -11.02 -6.24
N GLY A 67 3.27 -11.26 -5.18
CA GLY A 67 2.50 -12.48 -5.03
C GLY A 67 3.36 -13.71 -4.71
N THR A 68 2.77 -14.90 -4.85
CA THR A 68 3.39 -16.22 -4.63
C THR A 68 2.90 -17.19 -5.71
N ASP A 69 3.40 -18.44 -5.73
CA ASP A 69 2.96 -19.43 -6.72
C ASP A 69 1.44 -19.69 -6.69
N ASP A 70 0.81 -19.52 -5.52
CA ASP A 70 -0.63 -19.69 -5.27
C ASP A 70 -1.43 -18.38 -5.33
N VAL A 71 -0.77 -17.22 -5.47
CA VAL A 71 -1.41 -15.91 -5.41
C VAL A 71 -0.86 -14.97 -6.49
N GLN A 72 -1.73 -14.50 -7.37
CA GLN A 72 -1.36 -13.61 -8.48
C GLN A 72 -0.67 -12.32 -8.00
N ALA A 73 0.26 -11.80 -8.79
CA ALA A 73 0.86 -10.49 -8.52
C ALA A 73 -0.18 -9.37 -8.65
N ILE A 74 -0.01 -8.31 -7.86
CA ILE A 74 -0.80 -7.09 -7.95
C ILE A 74 -0.01 -6.12 -8.84
N PRO A 75 -0.48 -5.81 -10.06
CA PRO A 75 0.18 -4.84 -10.91
C PRO A 75 0.01 -3.45 -10.29
N VAL A 76 1.12 -2.85 -9.86
CA VAL A 76 1.13 -1.48 -9.33
C VAL A 76 2.24 -0.72 -10.02
N GLU A 77 1.91 0.41 -10.62
CA GLU A 77 2.91 1.32 -11.16
C GLU A 77 3.78 1.87 -10.03
N SER A 78 5.08 2.04 -10.24
CA SER A 78 5.95 2.66 -9.24
C SER A 78 5.46 4.05 -8.80
N ALA A 79 4.75 4.77 -9.67
CA ALA A 79 4.13 6.06 -9.38
C ALA A 79 2.95 5.98 -8.35
N SER A 80 2.44 4.78 -8.09
CA SER A 80 1.37 4.50 -7.12
C SER A 80 1.89 4.05 -5.76
N ILE A 81 3.23 4.00 -5.59
CA ILE A 81 3.91 3.69 -4.34
C ILE A 81 4.53 4.97 -3.78
N VAL A 82 4.09 5.39 -2.61
CA VAL A 82 4.61 6.58 -1.92
C VAL A 82 5.50 6.14 -0.76
N SER A 83 6.78 6.53 -0.79
CA SER A 83 7.74 6.31 0.29
C SER A 83 7.95 7.59 1.10
N LEU A 84 7.44 7.62 2.33
CA LEU A 84 7.36 8.86 3.11
C LEU A 84 8.72 9.40 3.56
N GLN A 85 9.72 8.54 3.80
CA GLN A 85 11.07 8.96 4.21
C GLN A 85 12.05 9.09 3.02
N ASP A 86 11.55 9.22 1.80
CA ASP A 86 12.39 9.59 0.65
C ASP A 86 13.01 10.99 0.84
N GLU A 87 14.25 11.17 0.39
CA GLU A 87 15.01 12.43 0.52
C GLU A 87 14.33 13.62 -0.16
N LYS A 88 13.42 13.38 -1.12
CA LYS A 88 12.62 14.43 -1.77
C LYS A 88 11.65 15.13 -0.81
N HIS A 89 11.30 14.51 0.31
CA HIS A 89 10.32 15.05 1.25
C HIS A 89 10.95 15.96 2.32
N VAL A 90 10.37 17.15 2.49
CA VAL A 90 10.78 18.10 3.53
C VAL A 90 9.65 18.30 4.53
N GLY A 91 9.72 17.55 5.64
CA GLY A 91 8.75 17.61 6.72
C GLY A 91 7.44 16.86 6.43
N PHE A 92 6.59 16.74 7.45
CA PHE A 92 5.37 15.94 7.39
C PHE A 92 4.38 16.41 6.31
N GLN A 93 4.24 17.73 6.12
CA GLN A 93 3.30 18.26 5.13
C GLN A 93 3.68 17.88 3.70
N SER A 94 4.98 17.90 3.38
CA SER A 94 5.47 17.45 2.06
C SER A 94 5.13 15.99 1.79
N MET A 95 5.16 15.12 2.81
CA MET A 95 4.77 13.72 2.69
C MET A 95 3.26 13.58 2.45
N VAL A 96 2.44 14.33 3.19
CA VAL A 96 0.98 14.32 3.04
C VAL A 96 0.56 14.87 1.68
N GLU A 97 1.23 15.92 1.17
CA GLU A 97 0.97 16.48 -0.15
C GLU A 97 1.24 15.46 -1.27
N ASP A 98 2.33 14.68 -1.18
CA ASP A 98 2.61 13.63 -2.17
C ASP A 98 1.57 12.50 -2.12
N ILE A 99 1.16 12.08 -0.91
CA ILE A 99 0.04 11.14 -0.76
C ILE A 99 -1.22 11.68 -1.45
N LEU A 100 -1.57 12.95 -1.22
CA LEU A 100 -2.77 13.55 -1.78
C LEU A 100 -2.70 13.69 -3.31
N GLN A 101 -1.52 14.00 -3.88
CA GLN A 101 -1.33 14.08 -5.33
C GLN A 101 -1.50 12.73 -6.00
N VAL A 102 -0.91 11.67 -5.43
CA VAL A 102 -1.07 10.31 -5.96
C VAL A 102 -2.51 9.83 -5.79
N ALA A 103 -3.13 10.10 -4.64
CA ALA A 103 -4.54 9.75 -4.39
C ALA A 103 -5.53 10.50 -5.29
N GLU A 104 -5.18 11.66 -5.84
CA GLU A 104 -6.03 12.42 -6.78
C GLU A 104 -6.02 11.82 -8.20
N ARG A 105 -5.01 10.98 -8.53
CA ARG A 105 -4.88 10.27 -9.81
C ARG A 105 -5.62 8.92 -9.84
N HIS A 106 -5.77 8.27 -8.68
CA HIS A 106 -6.52 7.02 -8.52
C HIS A 106 -8.03 7.28 -8.46
#